data_AF-A0AAV5SUW9-F1
#
_entry.id   AF-A0AAV5SUW9-F1
#
_cell.length_a   1.000
_cell.length_b   1.000
_cell.length_c   1.000
_cell.angle_alpha   90.00
_cell.angle_beta   90.00
_cell.angle_gamma   90.00
#
_symmetry.space_group_name_H-M   'P 1'
#
loop_
_entity.id
_entity.type
_entity.pdbx_description
1 polymer ?
#
loop_
_entity_poly.entity_id
_entity_poly.type
_entity_poly.pdbx_seq_one_letter_code
_entity_poly.pdbx_strand_id
1 'polypeptide(L)'
;RAAAAAYKQQQEVARAAALEEQRKQHIREERIRAFIADQRERERIQAAKEQEEARAAEVAARQLLLEKRIAERVAREKKEEDERWVAEERHRQARIRAVLEEKREQTERNAAAYQQQQERIRAAALEDQQQLIREERSRAERVALAAKQEQERLQAAKAAQQEQEQEGLRATLAARQERQRIEAAKLAAQQEREKIRAALAAVSVKPGTIFERSAVPAVAAISRPIAPVTPVARKPVTSQSVVQPTSHGRFDNDSDDDLLAHLSINDAGTPVYALSVTDQRVVVFEPAREKFIEGSRARVRLRTIEEHAIYHVSSISRDEIGEL
;
A
#
# COMPACT_ATOMS: atom_id res chain seq x y z
N ARG A 1 -26.78 -60.43 148.80
CA ARG A 1 -26.65 -59.00 148.43
C ARG A 1 -25.41 -58.75 147.56
N ALA A 2 -24.21 -59.21 147.94
CA ALA A 2 -22.99 -59.07 147.12
C ALA A 2 -23.07 -59.74 145.73
N ALA A 3 -23.60 -60.95 145.63
CA ALA A 3 -23.75 -61.66 144.34
C ALA A 3 -24.66 -60.95 143.32
N ALA A 4 -25.72 -60.28 143.80
CA ALA A 4 -26.64 -59.52 142.94
C ALA A 4 -25.99 -58.23 142.40
N ALA A 5 -25.11 -57.59 143.19
CA ALA A 5 -24.35 -56.42 142.75
C ALA A 5 -23.29 -56.78 141.70
N ALA A 6 -22.56 -57.89 141.90
CA ALA A 6 -21.60 -58.41 140.93
C ALA A 6 -22.25 -58.79 139.59
N TYR A 7 -23.43 -59.42 139.63
CA TYR A 7 -24.20 -59.76 138.43
C TYR A 7 -24.68 -58.52 137.67
N LYS A 8 -25.15 -57.49 138.38
CA LYS A 8 -25.54 -56.20 137.77
C LYS A 8 -24.34 -55.50 137.12
N GLN A 9 -23.19 -55.51 137.78
CA GLN A 9 -21.95 -54.95 137.25
C GLN A 9 -21.48 -55.71 135.99
N GLN A 10 -21.59 -57.04 135.98
CA GLN A 10 -21.31 -57.84 134.77
C GLN A 10 -22.29 -57.53 133.62
N GLN A 11 -23.57 -57.32 133.91
CA GLN A 11 -24.54 -56.90 132.89
C GLN A 11 -24.25 -55.50 132.33
N GLU A 12 -23.81 -54.56 133.17
CA GLU A 12 -23.42 -53.21 132.73
C GLU A 12 -22.16 -53.22 131.86
N VAL A 13 -21.16 -54.02 132.21
CA VAL A 13 -19.96 -54.23 131.38
C VAL A 13 -20.31 -54.89 130.04
N ALA A 14 -21.18 -55.91 130.04
CA ALA A 14 -21.63 -56.56 128.81
C ALA A 14 -22.43 -55.61 127.90
N ARG A 15 -23.28 -54.74 128.47
CA ARG A 15 -24.00 -53.70 127.71
C ARG A 15 -23.05 -52.64 127.16
N ALA A 16 -22.05 -52.22 127.91
CA ALA A 16 -21.03 -51.28 127.45
C ALA A 16 -20.19 -51.87 126.30
N ALA A 17 -19.78 -53.14 126.42
CA ALA A 17 -19.06 -53.85 125.36
C ALA A 17 -19.92 -54.00 124.08
N ALA A 18 -21.20 -54.35 124.22
CA ALA A 18 -22.12 -54.44 123.08
C ALA A 18 -22.34 -53.08 122.38
N LEU A 19 -22.45 -51.99 123.15
CA LEU A 19 -22.53 -50.62 122.61
C LEU A 19 -21.22 -50.21 121.91
N GLU A 20 -20.06 -50.63 122.43
CA GLU A 20 -18.77 -50.36 121.80
C GLU A 20 -18.61 -51.13 120.48
N GLU A 21 -19.04 -52.40 120.44
CA GLU A 21 -19.07 -53.19 119.21
C GLU A 21 -20.04 -52.59 118.17
N GLN A 22 -21.22 -52.14 118.59
CA GLN A 22 -22.17 -51.46 117.71
C GLN A 22 -21.59 -50.16 117.14
N ARG A 23 -20.85 -49.38 117.94
CA ARG A 23 -20.12 -48.18 117.46
C ARG A 23 -19.03 -48.53 116.46
N LYS A 24 -18.24 -49.59 116.71
CA LYS A 24 -17.21 -50.06 115.77
C LYS A 24 -17.83 -50.53 114.45
N GLN A 25 -18.97 -51.22 114.51
CA GLN A 25 -19.73 -51.62 113.33
C GLN A 25 -20.24 -50.41 112.55
N HIS A 26 -20.84 -49.43 113.22
CA HIS A 26 -21.30 -48.18 112.60
C HIS A 26 -20.16 -47.44 111.88
N ILE A 27 -19.01 -47.26 112.55
CA ILE A 27 -17.83 -46.62 111.94
C ILE A 27 -17.33 -47.40 110.72
N ARG A 28 -17.35 -48.74 110.79
CA ARG A 28 -16.96 -49.60 109.66
C ARG A 28 -17.92 -49.44 108.49
N GLU A 29 -19.23 -49.43 108.74
CA GLU A 29 -20.24 -49.20 107.72
C GLU A 29 -20.13 -47.81 107.10
N GLU A 30 -19.90 -46.76 107.88
CA GLU A 30 -19.67 -45.40 107.38
C GLU A 30 -18.44 -45.33 106.48
N ARG A 31 -17.33 -45.99 106.86
CA ARG A 31 -16.12 -46.08 106.02
C ARG A 31 -16.39 -46.81 104.70
N ILE A 32 -17.16 -47.90 104.73
CA ILE A 32 -17.54 -48.62 103.50
C ILE A 32 -18.44 -47.74 102.62
N ARG A 33 -19.42 -47.04 103.20
CA ARG A 33 -20.28 -46.10 102.46
C ARG A 33 -19.49 -44.96 101.84
N ALA A 34 -18.56 -44.37 102.58
CA ALA A 34 -17.67 -43.31 102.09
C ALA A 34 -16.76 -43.82 100.95
N PHE A 35 -16.20 -45.03 101.07
CA PHE A 35 -15.41 -45.64 100.01
C PHE A 35 -16.23 -45.89 98.73
N ILE A 36 -17.45 -46.43 98.86
CA ILE A 36 -18.35 -46.64 97.72
C ILE A 36 -18.74 -45.30 97.07
N ALA A 37 -18.96 -44.25 97.88
CA ALA A 37 -19.25 -42.91 97.36
C ALA A 37 -18.06 -42.33 96.57
N ASP A 38 -16.84 -42.42 97.09
CA ASP A 38 -15.61 -42.00 96.39
C ASP A 38 -15.40 -42.78 95.08
N GLN A 39 -15.63 -44.11 95.08
CA GLN A 39 -15.54 -44.91 93.85
C GLN A 39 -16.56 -44.46 92.80
N ARG A 40 -17.82 -44.24 93.19
CA ARG A 40 -18.86 -43.73 92.28
C ARG A 40 -18.54 -42.33 91.78
N GLU A 41 -17.92 -41.49 92.59
CA GLU A 41 -17.48 -40.15 92.18
C GLU A 41 -16.36 -40.23 91.14
N ARG A 42 -15.36 -41.10 91.35
CA ARG A 42 -14.30 -41.36 90.37
C ARG A 42 -14.85 -41.90 89.05
N GLU A 43 -15.80 -42.84 89.10
CA GLU A 43 -16.48 -43.36 87.91
C GLU A 43 -17.25 -42.26 87.16
N ARG A 44 -17.93 -41.36 87.89
CA ARG A 44 -18.63 -40.21 87.26
C ARG A 44 -17.65 -39.25 86.60
N ILE A 45 -16.53 -38.95 87.24
CA ILE A 45 -15.48 -38.09 86.67
C ILE A 45 -14.89 -38.75 85.41
N GLN A 46 -14.63 -40.05 85.46
CA GLN A 46 -14.11 -40.80 84.31
C GLN A 46 -15.10 -40.81 83.14
N ALA A 47 -16.38 -41.10 83.41
CA ALA A 47 -17.42 -41.06 82.40
C ALA A 47 -17.61 -39.65 81.80
N ALA A 48 -17.47 -38.59 82.60
CA ALA A 48 -17.51 -37.22 82.09
C ALA A 48 -16.33 -36.91 81.16
N LYS A 49 -15.11 -37.34 81.51
CA LYS A 49 -13.92 -37.20 80.66
C LYS A 49 -14.08 -37.94 79.33
N GLU A 50 -14.56 -39.18 79.37
CA GLU A 50 -14.80 -39.97 78.15
C GLU A 50 -15.88 -39.32 77.26
N GLN A 51 -16.92 -38.71 77.85
CA GLN A 51 -17.90 -37.95 77.09
C GLN A 51 -17.32 -36.68 76.46
N GLU A 52 -16.44 -35.97 77.17
CA GLU A 52 -15.74 -34.79 76.62
C GLU A 52 -14.79 -35.18 75.48
N GLU A 53 -14.02 -36.25 75.64
CA GLU A 53 -13.14 -36.79 74.60
C GLU A 53 -13.95 -37.25 73.37
N ALA A 54 -15.09 -37.91 73.56
CA ALA A 54 -15.98 -38.30 72.48
C ALA A 54 -16.55 -37.09 71.72
N ARG A 55 -16.95 -36.03 72.43
CA ARG A 55 -17.42 -34.77 71.82
C ARG A 55 -16.29 -34.07 71.07
N ALA A 56 -15.08 -34.03 71.63
CA ALA A 56 -13.92 -33.45 70.98
C ALA A 56 -13.57 -34.21 69.69
N ALA A 57 -13.61 -35.54 69.71
CA ALA A 57 -13.40 -36.38 68.53
C ALA A 57 -14.47 -36.14 67.46
N GLU A 58 -15.74 -35.98 67.84
CA GLU A 58 -16.82 -35.66 66.90
C GLU A 58 -16.61 -34.28 66.24
N VAL A 59 -16.22 -33.27 67.01
CA VAL A 59 -15.91 -31.93 66.49
C VAL A 59 -14.72 -31.98 65.52
N ALA A 60 -13.65 -32.70 65.87
CA ALA A 60 -12.49 -32.87 64.99
C ALA A 60 -12.87 -33.60 63.68
N ALA A 61 -13.69 -34.64 63.74
CA ALA A 61 -14.17 -35.35 62.56
C ALA A 61 -15.03 -34.43 61.65
N ARG A 62 -15.89 -33.60 62.24
CA ARG A 62 -16.67 -32.59 61.49
C ARG A 62 -15.79 -31.54 60.83
N GLN A 63 -14.77 -31.04 61.53
CA GLN A 63 -13.81 -30.09 60.98
C GLN A 63 -13.07 -30.69 59.78
N LEU A 64 -12.57 -31.91 59.91
CA LEU A 64 -11.87 -32.61 58.82
C LEU A 64 -12.79 -32.81 57.60
N LEU A 65 -14.07 -33.11 57.81
CA LEU A 65 -15.04 -33.22 56.72
C LEU A 65 -15.31 -31.87 56.04
N LEU A 66 -15.36 -30.77 56.80
CA LEU A 66 -15.49 -29.43 56.24
C LEU A 66 -14.26 -29.04 55.41
N GLU A 67 -13.05 -29.29 55.93
CA GLU A 67 -11.80 -29.04 55.21
C GLU A 67 -11.74 -29.80 53.90
N LYS A 68 -12.13 -31.09 53.90
CA LYS A 68 -12.24 -31.89 52.67
C LYS A 68 -13.21 -31.28 51.66
N ARG A 69 -14.39 -30.85 52.10
CA ARG A 69 -15.38 -30.21 51.21
C ARG A 69 -14.89 -28.87 50.64
N ILE A 70 -14.18 -28.09 51.45
CA ILE A 70 -13.56 -26.84 51.00
C ILE A 70 -12.48 -27.13 49.97
N ALA A 71 -11.58 -28.09 50.24
CA ALA A 71 -10.53 -28.49 49.31
C ALA A 71 -11.10 -28.99 47.98
N GLU A 72 -12.16 -29.81 48.01
CA GLU A 72 -12.85 -30.27 46.80
C GLU A 72 -13.48 -29.11 46.01
N ARG A 73 -14.07 -28.13 46.71
CA ARG A 73 -14.64 -26.94 46.07
C ARG A 73 -13.57 -26.10 45.40
N VAL A 74 -12.47 -25.82 46.10
CA VAL A 74 -11.32 -25.06 45.55
C VAL A 74 -10.72 -25.79 44.35
N ALA A 75 -10.59 -27.12 44.40
CA ALA A 75 -10.11 -27.90 43.28
C ALA A 75 -11.04 -27.82 42.05
N ARG A 76 -12.37 -27.80 42.26
CA ARG A 76 -13.34 -27.62 41.18
C ARG A 76 -13.29 -26.21 40.59
N GLU A 77 -13.25 -25.18 41.44
CA GLU A 77 -13.16 -23.78 41.02
C GLU A 77 -11.88 -23.55 40.20
N LYS A 78 -10.73 -24.07 40.66
CA LYS A 78 -9.48 -24.02 39.89
C LYS A 78 -9.56 -24.73 38.55
N LYS A 79 -10.20 -25.90 38.49
CA LYS A 79 -10.42 -26.63 37.23
C LYS A 79 -11.29 -25.82 36.25
N GLU A 80 -12.36 -25.19 36.74
CA GLU A 80 -13.21 -24.32 35.91
C GLU A 80 -12.45 -23.07 35.43
N GLU A 81 -11.59 -22.47 36.27
CA GLU A 81 -10.73 -21.36 35.89
C GLU A 81 -9.72 -21.77 34.80
N ASP A 82 -9.06 -22.92 34.95
CA ASP A 82 -8.13 -23.47 33.96
C ASP A 82 -8.85 -23.73 32.63
N GLU A 83 -10.06 -24.30 32.66
CA GLU A 83 -10.90 -24.53 31.47
C GLU A 83 -11.31 -23.21 30.80
N ARG A 84 -11.70 -22.19 31.58
CA ARG A 84 -12.01 -20.84 31.06
C ARG A 84 -10.80 -20.19 30.42
N TRP A 85 -9.64 -20.28 31.06
CA TRP A 85 -8.38 -19.74 30.53
C TRP A 85 -8.00 -20.41 29.20
N VAL A 86 -8.10 -21.74 29.12
CA VAL A 86 -7.84 -22.48 27.87
C VAL A 86 -8.84 -22.09 26.78
N ALA A 87 -10.12 -21.92 27.10
CA ALA A 87 -11.13 -21.50 26.15
C ALA A 87 -10.87 -20.07 25.63
N GLU A 88 -10.50 -19.15 26.52
CA GLU A 88 -10.15 -17.78 26.17
C GLU A 88 -8.91 -17.72 25.27
N GLU A 89 -7.88 -18.50 25.59
CA GLU A 89 -6.65 -18.55 24.79
C GLU A 89 -6.90 -19.18 23.41
N ARG A 90 -7.75 -20.21 23.32
CA ARG A 90 -8.20 -20.75 22.01
C ARG A 90 -8.94 -19.69 21.20
N HIS A 91 -9.84 -18.93 21.81
CA HIS A 91 -10.55 -17.85 21.13
C HIS A 91 -9.61 -16.71 20.71
N ARG A 92 -8.60 -16.38 21.52
CA ARG A 92 -7.54 -15.43 21.17
C ARG A 92 -6.74 -15.92 19.96
N GLN A 93 -6.31 -17.18 19.96
CA GLN A 93 -5.59 -17.78 18.83
C GLN A 93 -6.44 -17.82 17.56
N ALA A 94 -7.74 -18.14 17.67
CA ALA A 94 -8.66 -18.11 16.54
C ALA A 94 -8.79 -16.70 15.95
N ARG A 95 -8.91 -15.66 16.80
CA ARG A 95 -8.91 -14.26 16.34
C ARG A 95 -7.63 -13.87 15.63
N ILE A 96 -6.46 -14.25 16.16
CA ILE A 96 -5.17 -13.98 15.51
C ILE A 96 -5.10 -14.66 14.14
N ARG A 97 -5.52 -15.93 14.04
CA ARG A 97 -5.55 -16.66 12.76
C ARG A 97 -6.48 -15.99 11.74
N ALA A 98 -7.68 -15.60 12.15
CA ALA A 98 -8.62 -14.91 11.27
C ALA A 98 -8.04 -13.60 10.72
N VAL A 99 -7.37 -12.80 11.56
CA VAL A 99 -6.70 -11.56 11.11
C VAL A 99 -5.56 -11.85 10.12
N LEU A 100 -4.80 -12.93 10.32
CA LEU A 100 -3.74 -13.32 9.40
C LEU A 100 -4.29 -13.82 8.06
N GLU A 101 -5.39 -14.57 8.07
CA GLU A 101 -6.09 -15.02 6.86
C GLU A 101 -6.67 -13.84 6.08
N GLU A 102 -7.32 -12.89 6.75
CA GLU A 102 -7.82 -11.67 6.12
C GLU A 102 -6.69 -10.86 5.48
N LYS A 103 -5.55 -10.71 6.16
CA LYS A 103 -4.37 -10.05 5.58
C LYS A 103 -3.83 -10.81 4.36
N ARG A 104 -3.79 -12.15 4.40
CA ARG A 104 -3.37 -12.97 3.24
C ARG A 104 -4.30 -12.77 2.06
N GLU A 105 -5.61 -12.87 2.26
CA GLU A 105 -6.59 -12.61 1.22
C GLU A 105 -6.46 -11.19 0.66
N GLN A 106 -6.24 -10.19 1.51
CA GLN A 106 -6.04 -8.81 1.06
C GLN A 106 -4.77 -8.68 0.22
N THR A 107 -3.66 -9.34 0.61
CA THR A 107 -2.44 -9.34 -0.19
C THR A 107 -2.62 -10.05 -1.54
N GLU A 108 -3.37 -11.15 -1.58
CA GLU A 108 -3.68 -11.86 -2.81
C GLU A 108 -4.57 -11.01 -3.73
N ARG A 109 -5.60 -10.34 -3.19
CA ARG A 109 -6.46 -9.40 -3.94
C ARG A 109 -5.64 -8.24 -4.50
N ASN A 110 -4.75 -7.66 -3.70
CA ASN A 110 -3.87 -6.57 -4.15
C ASN A 110 -2.90 -7.05 -5.24
N ALA A 111 -2.32 -8.24 -5.10
CA ALA A 111 -1.43 -8.82 -6.10
C ALA A 111 -2.16 -9.10 -7.42
N ALA A 112 -3.37 -9.67 -7.35
CA ALA A 112 -4.21 -9.90 -8.53
C ALA A 112 -4.61 -8.59 -9.21
N ALA A 113 -4.97 -7.55 -8.44
CA ALA A 113 -5.27 -6.23 -8.98
C ALA A 113 -4.06 -5.61 -9.68
N TYR A 114 -2.86 -5.75 -9.09
CA TYR A 114 -1.62 -5.27 -9.69
C TYR A 114 -1.28 -6.02 -10.99
N GLN A 115 -1.44 -7.34 -11.03
CA GLN A 115 -1.25 -8.14 -12.24
C GLN A 115 -2.22 -7.73 -13.36
N GLN A 116 -3.51 -7.56 -13.05
CA GLN A 116 -4.49 -7.06 -14.01
C GLN A 116 -4.12 -5.68 -14.55
N GLN A 117 -3.61 -4.78 -13.70
CA GLN A 117 -3.14 -3.47 -14.14
C GLN A 117 -1.95 -3.60 -15.11
N GLN A 118 -0.98 -4.47 -14.80
CA GLN A 118 0.15 -4.72 -15.70
C GLN A 118 -0.31 -5.29 -17.05
N GLU A 119 -1.26 -6.22 -17.06
CA GLU A 119 -1.83 -6.78 -18.29
C GLU A 119 -2.56 -5.71 -19.12
N ARG A 120 -3.33 -4.82 -18.48
CA ARG A 120 -3.98 -3.69 -19.16
C ARG A 120 -2.96 -2.74 -19.78
N ILE A 121 -1.89 -2.41 -19.07
CA ILE A 121 -0.82 -1.55 -19.60
C ILE A 121 -0.13 -2.23 -20.79
N ARG A 122 0.17 -3.53 -20.70
CA ARG A 122 0.75 -4.29 -21.82
C ARG A 122 -0.19 -4.37 -23.02
N ALA A 123 -1.48 -4.58 -22.79
CA ALA A 123 -2.49 -4.62 -23.84
C ALA A 123 -2.60 -3.26 -24.54
N ALA A 124 -2.70 -2.15 -23.78
CA ALA A 124 -2.73 -0.81 -24.35
C ALA A 124 -1.46 -0.49 -25.16
N ALA A 125 -0.27 -0.84 -24.64
CA ALA A 125 0.98 -0.65 -25.37
C ALA A 125 1.04 -1.44 -26.69
N LEU A 126 0.49 -2.67 -26.71
CA LEU A 126 0.37 -3.46 -27.93
C LEU A 126 -0.62 -2.84 -28.92
N GLU A 127 -1.75 -2.32 -28.45
CA GLU A 127 -2.71 -1.61 -29.30
C GLU A 127 -2.08 -0.35 -29.93
N ASP A 128 -1.37 0.45 -29.15
CA ASP A 128 -0.64 1.63 -29.63
C ASP A 128 0.40 1.25 -30.69
N GLN A 129 1.18 0.18 -30.44
CA GLN A 129 2.16 -0.32 -31.41
C GLN A 129 1.49 -0.79 -32.71
N GLN A 130 0.35 -1.48 -32.61
CA GLN A 130 -0.41 -1.89 -33.79
C GLN A 130 -0.98 -0.70 -34.57
N GLN A 131 -1.43 0.35 -33.88
CA GLN A 131 -1.88 1.59 -34.51
C GLN A 131 -0.73 2.27 -35.26
N LEU A 132 0.45 2.40 -34.64
CA LEU A 132 1.64 2.94 -35.29
C LEU A 132 2.00 2.14 -36.55
N ILE A 133 1.99 0.81 -36.48
CA ILE A 133 2.25 -0.05 -37.66
C ILE A 133 1.20 0.18 -38.75
N ARG A 134 -0.09 0.32 -38.41
CA ARG A 134 -1.16 0.59 -39.38
C ARG A 134 -0.98 1.96 -40.02
N GLU A 135 -0.63 2.98 -39.25
CA GLU A 135 -0.36 4.32 -39.76
C GLU A 135 0.85 4.33 -40.69
N GLU A 136 1.94 3.66 -40.33
CA GLU A 136 3.13 3.54 -41.19
C GLU A 136 2.80 2.81 -42.49
N ARG A 137 2.03 1.71 -42.44
CA ARG A 137 1.54 1.02 -43.64
C ARG A 137 0.68 1.93 -44.51
N SER A 138 -0.27 2.65 -43.91
CA SER A 138 -1.12 3.62 -44.62
C SER A 138 -0.30 4.75 -45.27
N ARG A 139 0.72 5.26 -44.58
CA ARG A 139 1.67 6.25 -45.14
C ARG A 139 2.46 5.65 -46.30
N ALA A 140 2.97 4.43 -46.16
CA ALA A 140 3.70 3.74 -47.21
C ALA A 140 2.83 3.49 -48.45
N GLU A 141 1.57 3.07 -48.26
CA GLU A 141 0.59 2.89 -49.34
C GLU A 141 0.31 4.20 -50.09
N ARG A 142 0.14 5.32 -49.36
CA ARG A 142 -0.04 6.65 -49.97
C ARG A 142 1.18 7.08 -50.78
N VAL A 143 2.39 6.86 -50.26
CA VAL A 143 3.64 7.17 -50.96
C VAL A 143 3.79 6.31 -52.21
N ALA A 144 3.49 5.02 -52.12
CA ALA A 144 3.53 4.11 -53.26
C ALA A 144 2.52 4.50 -54.36
N LEU A 145 1.30 4.88 -53.96
CA LEU A 145 0.29 5.38 -54.89
C LEU A 145 0.74 6.67 -55.58
N ALA A 146 1.33 7.61 -54.83
CA ALA A 146 1.86 8.86 -55.38
C ALA A 146 3.01 8.59 -56.37
N ALA A 147 3.93 7.68 -56.03
CA ALA A 147 5.02 7.29 -56.92
C ALA A 147 4.50 6.64 -58.21
N LYS A 148 3.46 5.80 -58.13
CA LYS A 148 2.81 5.20 -59.30
C LYS A 148 2.17 6.27 -60.20
N GLN A 149 1.44 7.22 -59.62
CA GLN A 149 0.84 8.33 -60.38
C GLN A 149 1.90 9.21 -61.05
N GLU A 150 3.04 9.45 -60.39
CA GLU A 150 4.16 10.17 -60.99
C GLU A 150 4.79 9.38 -62.15
N GLN A 151 4.96 8.07 -62.00
CA GLN A 151 5.45 7.21 -63.08
C GLN A 151 4.50 7.21 -64.28
N GLU A 152 3.18 7.14 -64.05
CA GLU A 152 2.16 7.26 -65.09
C GLU A 152 2.22 8.64 -65.78
N ARG A 153 2.41 9.73 -65.02
CA ARG A 153 2.61 11.08 -65.59
C ARG A 153 3.86 11.18 -66.43
N LEU A 154 4.98 10.59 -65.98
CA LEU A 154 6.23 10.57 -66.74
C LEU A 154 6.10 9.74 -68.01
N GLN A 155 5.39 8.60 -67.95
CA GLN A 155 5.09 7.80 -69.15
C GLN A 155 4.18 8.57 -70.12
N ALA A 156 3.14 9.23 -69.61
CA ALA A 156 2.26 10.08 -70.41
C ALA A 156 3.02 11.25 -71.05
N ALA A 157 3.91 11.91 -70.30
CA ALA A 157 4.75 12.99 -70.83
C ALA A 157 5.71 12.50 -71.92
N LYS A 158 6.34 11.32 -71.75
CA LYS A 158 7.17 10.69 -72.78
C LYS A 158 6.37 10.33 -74.03
N ALA A 159 5.16 9.77 -73.86
CA ALA A 159 4.27 9.46 -74.97
C ALA A 159 3.86 10.73 -75.74
N ALA A 160 3.50 11.80 -75.03
CA ALA A 160 3.17 13.09 -75.63
C ALA A 160 4.36 13.70 -76.40
N GLN A 161 5.59 13.56 -75.88
CA GLN A 161 6.79 14.02 -76.58
C GLN A 161 7.05 13.21 -77.86
N GLN A 162 6.88 11.88 -77.81
CA GLN A 162 6.99 11.03 -79.00
C GLN A 162 5.91 11.37 -80.05
N GLU A 163 4.70 11.68 -79.62
CA GLU A 163 3.62 12.12 -80.51
C GLU A 163 3.97 13.45 -81.18
N GLN A 164 4.48 14.43 -80.44
CA GLN A 164 4.98 15.68 -81.02
C GLN A 164 6.14 15.48 -81.99
N GLU A 165 7.09 14.58 -81.69
CA GLU A 165 8.17 14.23 -82.61
C GLU A 165 7.63 13.60 -83.90
N GLN A 166 6.65 12.68 -83.79
CA GLN A 166 5.98 12.09 -84.96
C GLN A 166 5.19 13.11 -85.76
N GLU A 167 4.47 14.02 -85.10
CA GLU A 167 3.79 15.13 -85.76
C GLU A 167 4.77 16.07 -86.45
N GLY A 168 5.91 16.38 -85.81
CA GLY A 168 7.00 17.14 -86.41
C GLY A 168 7.58 16.45 -87.65
N LEU A 169 7.81 15.14 -87.60
CA LEU A 169 8.24 14.35 -88.75
C LEU A 169 7.17 14.35 -89.87
N ARG A 170 5.88 14.20 -89.53
CA ARG A 170 4.76 14.27 -90.47
C ARG A 170 4.66 15.65 -91.12
N ALA A 171 4.76 16.73 -90.34
CA ALA A 171 4.75 18.10 -90.83
C ALA A 171 5.94 18.38 -91.74
N THR A 172 7.12 17.85 -91.42
CA THR A 172 8.32 17.98 -92.25
C THR A 172 8.18 17.22 -93.57
N LEU A 173 7.63 16.01 -93.54
CA LEU A 173 7.31 15.24 -94.75
C LEU A 173 6.25 15.94 -95.60
N ALA A 174 5.20 16.48 -94.99
CA ALA A 174 4.17 17.25 -95.67
C ALA A 174 4.76 18.52 -96.32
N ALA A 175 5.60 19.25 -95.60
CA ALA A 175 6.31 20.42 -96.15
C ALA A 175 7.25 20.04 -97.31
N ARG A 176 7.90 18.86 -97.24
CA ARG A 176 8.74 18.34 -98.33
C ARG A 176 7.92 17.97 -99.56
N GLN A 177 6.79 17.30 -99.38
CA GLN A 177 5.86 16.99 -100.46
C GLN A 177 5.30 18.25 -101.11
N GLU A 178 4.98 19.27 -100.30
CA GLU A 178 4.51 20.55 -100.81
C GLU A 178 5.60 21.30 -101.58
N ARG A 179 6.85 21.28 -101.11
CA ARG A 179 7.99 21.79 -101.89
C ARG A 179 8.17 21.07 -103.21
N GLN A 180 8.04 19.74 -103.23
CA GLN A 180 8.09 18.96 -104.47
C GLN A 180 6.93 19.30 -105.42
N ARG A 181 5.73 19.54 -104.90
CA ARG A 181 4.58 20.03 -105.70
C ARG A 181 4.85 21.43 -106.25
N ILE A 182 5.42 22.33 -105.47
CA ILE A 182 5.79 23.68 -105.91
C ILE A 182 6.90 23.61 -106.96
N GLU A 183 7.92 22.77 -106.79
CA GLU A 183 8.94 22.56 -107.82
C GLU A 183 8.36 21.95 -109.09
N ALA A 184 7.50 20.93 -108.98
CA ALA A 184 6.79 20.36 -110.12
C ALA A 184 5.90 21.40 -110.82
N ALA A 185 5.18 22.23 -110.06
CA ALA A 185 4.36 23.32 -110.58
C ALA A 185 5.22 24.41 -111.23
N LYS A 186 6.39 24.74 -110.67
CA LYS A 186 7.34 25.66 -111.28
C LYS A 186 7.91 25.11 -112.58
N LEU A 187 8.23 23.82 -112.64
CA LEU A 187 8.73 23.16 -113.84
C LEU A 187 7.64 23.10 -114.92
N ALA A 188 6.38 22.84 -114.54
CA ALA A 188 5.22 22.93 -115.42
C ALA A 188 4.99 24.36 -115.91
N ALA A 189 5.09 25.36 -115.03
CA ALA A 189 4.99 26.77 -115.41
C ALA A 189 6.17 27.22 -116.29
N GLN A 190 7.36 26.64 -116.12
CA GLN A 190 8.53 26.91 -116.95
C GLN A 190 8.35 26.29 -118.34
N GLN A 191 7.81 25.07 -118.43
CA GLN A 191 7.39 24.47 -119.69
C GLN A 191 6.27 25.28 -120.37
N GLU A 192 5.31 25.83 -119.62
CA GLU A 192 4.33 26.76 -120.17
C GLU A 192 4.97 28.07 -120.63
N ARG A 193 5.92 28.63 -119.88
CA ARG A 193 6.68 29.82 -120.32
C ARG A 193 7.51 29.53 -121.56
N GLU A 194 8.05 28.34 -121.73
CA GLU A 194 8.74 27.93 -122.97
C GLU A 194 7.75 27.74 -124.12
N LYS A 195 6.55 27.18 -123.88
CA LYS A 195 5.47 27.14 -124.87
C LYS A 195 4.99 28.55 -125.25
N ILE A 196 4.87 29.44 -124.28
CA ILE A 196 4.51 30.86 -124.49
C ILE A 196 5.65 31.60 -125.18
N ARG A 197 6.93 31.30 -124.89
CA ARG A 197 8.10 31.86 -125.60
C ARG A 197 8.21 31.35 -127.03
N ALA A 198 7.85 30.10 -127.28
CA ALA A 198 7.70 29.54 -128.62
C ALA A 198 6.51 30.17 -129.37
N ALA A 199 5.43 30.56 -128.67
CA ALA A 199 4.29 31.27 -129.25
C ALA A 199 4.53 32.79 -129.45
N LEU A 200 5.34 33.44 -128.60
CA LEU A 200 5.68 34.88 -128.69
C LEU A 200 6.78 35.20 -129.71
N ALA A 201 7.47 34.19 -130.27
CA ALA A 201 8.34 34.38 -131.44
C ALA A 201 7.56 34.66 -132.75
N ALA A 202 6.22 34.63 -132.72
CA ALA A 202 5.36 34.81 -133.89
C ALA A 202 4.55 36.12 -133.91
N VAL A 203 4.59 37.01 -132.90
CA VAL A 203 3.75 38.22 -132.91
C VAL A 203 4.47 39.45 -132.36
N SER A 204 4.71 40.38 -133.29
CA SER A 204 5.11 41.77 -133.12
C SER A 204 3.98 42.62 -132.49
N VAL A 205 4.31 43.58 -131.63
CA VAL A 205 3.84 45.00 -131.60
C VAL A 205 4.11 45.66 -130.22
N LYS A 206 4.35 46.97 -130.28
CA LYS A 206 4.87 47.95 -129.30
C LYS A 206 3.75 48.65 -128.45
N PRO A 207 4.05 49.61 -127.53
CA PRO A 207 3.46 49.76 -126.17
C PRO A 207 2.42 50.90 -125.96
N GLY A 208 1.82 50.98 -124.75
CA GLY A 208 1.12 52.14 -124.13
C GLY A 208 0.18 51.71 -122.96
N THR A 209 0.39 52.07 -121.67
CA THR A 209 -0.08 53.26 -120.88
C THR A 209 -1.63 53.37 -120.78
N ILE A 210 -2.37 53.60 -119.66
CA ILE A 210 -2.33 54.51 -118.47
C ILE A 210 -3.39 54.05 -117.40
N PHE A 211 -3.23 54.46 -116.12
CA PHE A 211 -4.21 54.83 -115.03
C PHE A 211 -3.97 54.09 -113.69
N GLU A 212 -3.41 54.68 -112.61
CA GLU A 212 -3.79 55.77 -111.67
C GLU A 212 -4.80 55.44 -110.54
N ARG A 213 -4.31 55.61 -109.29
CA ARG A 213 -4.95 56.09 -108.02
C ARG A 213 -5.50 55.15 -106.93
N SER A 214 -5.25 55.64 -105.70
CA SER A 214 -5.97 55.50 -104.41
C SER A 214 -5.35 54.52 -103.38
N ALA A 215 -4.54 54.93 -102.40
CA ALA A 215 -4.81 55.70 -101.16
C ALA A 215 -5.43 54.88 -99.98
N VAL A 216 -4.58 54.48 -98.99
CA VAL A 216 -4.59 54.79 -97.51
C VAL A 216 -5.87 54.45 -96.66
N PRO A 217 -5.93 54.31 -95.29
CA PRO A 217 -4.96 54.07 -94.17
C PRO A 217 -5.37 52.99 -93.08
N ALA A 218 -4.40 52.68 -92.19
CA ALA A 218 -4.40 52.62 -90.69
C ALA A 218 -5.39 51.81 -89.80
N VAL A 219 -4.93 51.69 -88.53
CA VAL A 219 -5.61 51.41 -87.22
C VAL A 219 -5.47 49.94 -86.76
N ALA A 220 -5.01 49.53 -85.56
CA ALA A 220 -4.60 50.12 -84.27
C ALA A 220 -3.63 49.11 -83.59
N ALA A 221 -2.50 49.49 -82.97
CA ALA A 221 -2.34 49.90 -81.57
C ALA A 221 -3.17 49.12 -80.52
N ILE A 222 -2.52 48.38 -79.62
CA ILE A 222 -2.73 48.23 -78.15
C ILE A 222 -1.62 47.27 -77.68
N SER A 223 -0.49 47.81 -77.21
CA SER A 223 -0.12 47.95 -75.79
C SER A 223 0.33 46.64 -75.12
N ARG A 224 1.64 46.53 -74.87
CA ARG A 224 2.25 45.68 -73.81
C ARG A 224 1.96 46.36 -72.44
N PRO A 225 2.09 45.68 -71.29
CA PRO A 225 3.43 45.53 -70.72
C PRO A 225 3.70 44.19 -70.01
N ILE A 226 4.99 44.01 -69.80
CA ILE A 226 5.72 42.96 -69.09
C ILE A 226 5.95 43.42 -67.63
N ALA A 227 5.99 42.45 -66.70
CA ALA A 227 6.65 42.44 -65.37
C ALA A 227 5.99 43.28 -64.22
N PRO A 228 6.31 43.06 -62.91
CA PRO A 228 7.46 42.33 -62.35
C PRO A 228 7.22 41.42 -61.11
N VAL A 229 8.33 40.81 -60.69
CA VAL A 229 8.57 39.99 -59.49
C VAL A 229 9.00 40.89 -58.31
N THR A 230 8.90 40.36 -57.07
CA THR A 230 9.69 40.64 -55.82
C THR A 230 8.95 41.40 -54.66
N PRO A 231 9.49 41.47 -53.41
CA PRO A 231 9.08 40.67 -52.24
C PRO A 231 8.88 41.53 -50.93
N VAL A 232 8.93 40.88 -49.75
CA VAL A 232 9.24 41.42 -48.39
C VAL A 232 8.08 41.87 -47.50
N ALA A 233 7.90 41.22 -46.33
CA ALA A 233 8.06 41.85 -44.99
C ALA A 233 7.78 40.88 -43.82
N ARG A 234 8.43 41.15 -42.70
CA ARG A 234 8.56 40.36 -41.47
C ARG A 234 7.78 40.99 -40.29
N LYS A 235 7.39 40.13 -39.33
CA LYS A 235 7.26 40.31 -37.84
C LYS A 235 6.13 41.23 -37.30
N PRO A 236 5.62 41.07 -36.05
CA PRO A 236 6.30 40.71 -34.77
C PRO A 236 5.66 39.54 -33.98
N VAL A 237 6.40 38.72 -33.21
CA VAL A 237 6.85 38.86 -31.80
C VAL A 237 5.77 39.40 -30.85
N THR A 238 5.26 38.53 -29.97
CA THR A 238 4.66 38.91 -28.69
C THR A 238 5.14 37.95 -27.61
N SER A 239 5.57 38.55 -26.51
CA SER A 239 6.23 37.98 -25.34
C SER A 239 5.24 37.38 -24.34
N GLN A 240 5.69 36.38 -23.58
CA GLN A 240 5.42 36.15 -22.14
C GLN A 240 6.31 34.96 -21.73
N SER A 241 7.44 35.14 -21.00
CA SER A 241 7.58 35.44 -19.56
C SER A 241 6.83 34.45 -18.67
N VAL A 242 7.55 33.66 -17.87
CA VAL A 242 7.41 33.52 -16.41
C VAL A 242 8.29 32.35 -15.89
N VAL A 243 9.31 32.76 -15.11
CA VAL A 243 9.79 32.18 -13.83
C VAL A 243 10.71 30.93 -13.82
N GLN A 244 11.96 31.19 -13.42
CA GLN A 244 12.94 30.28 -12.81
C GLN A 244 12.48 29.81 -11.42
N PRO A 245 13.14 28.79 -10.85
CA PRO A 245 14.01 29.14 -9.74
C PRO A 245 15.39 28.47 -9.80
N THR A 246 16.39 29.25 -9.42
CA THR A 246 17.75 28.83 -9.04
C THR A 246 17.89 28.80 -7.51
N SER A 247 18.93 28.07 -7.07
CA SER A 247 19.60 28.11 -5.75
C SER A 247 18.92 27.33 -4.61
N HIS A 248 19.59 26.77 -3.62
CA HIS A 248 20.99 26.41 -3.34
C HIS A 248 20.91 25.48 -2.11
N GLY A 249 21.79 24.49 -2.01
CA GLY A 249 21.85 23.62 -0.83
C GLY A 249 23.00 22.63 -0.91
N ARG A 250 24.21 23.16 -1.07
CA ARG A 250 25.48 22.45 -0.86
C ARG A 250 25.67 22.38 0.66
N PHE A 251 25.72 21.17 1.22
CA PHE A 251 26.34 20.95 2.53
C PHE A 251 27.43 19.92 2.35
N ASP A 252 28.57 20.30 2.93
CA ASP A 252 29.87 19.72 2.77
C ASP A 252 29.95 18.33 3.42
N ASN A 253 30.76 17.48 2.78
CA ASN A 253 31.45 16.38 3.43
C ASN A 253 32.34 16.97 4.54
N ASP A 254 32.00 16.72 5.79
CA ASP A 254 32.94 16.73 6.91
C ASP A 254 32.48 15.72 7.97
N SER A 255 33.42 14.86 8.38
CA SER A 255 33.42 14.00 9.57
C SER A 255 32.53 12.74 9.59
N ASP A 256 33.09 11.63 9.11
CA ASP A 256 32.72 10.26 9.49
C ASP A 256 33.28 9.84 10.87
N ASP A 257 33.75 10.78 11.72
CA ASP A 257 34.49 10.46 12.96
C ASP A 257 33.82 10.93 14.28
N ASP A 258 32.60 11.49 14.25
CA ASP A 258 31.89 11.93 15.49
C ASP A 258 30.62 11.12 15.85
N LEU A 259 30.35 9.99 15.17
CA LEU A 259 29.17 9.15 15.46
C LEU A 259 29.39 8.09 16.56
N LEU A 260 30.55 8.10 17.21
CA LEU A 260 30.87 7.23 18.34
C LEU A 260 31.20 8.07 19.58
N ALA A 261 30.19 8.21 20.45
CA ALA A 261 30.30 8.28 21.91
C ALA A 261 29.50 9.43 22.55
N HIS A 262 28.18 9.30 22.60
CA HIS A 262 27.40 9.91 23.69
C HIS A 262 26.35 8.92 24.19
N LEU A 263 26.83 7.81 24.78
CA LEU A 263 26.05 6.97 25.69
C LEU A 263 25.65 7.83 26.88
N SER A 264 24.38 8.12 27.01
CA SER A 264 23.87 8.82 28.18
C SER A 264 22.79 7.99 28.85
N ILE A 265 22.91 8.03 30.16
CA ILE A 265 22.63 7.02 31.14
C ILE A 265 21.81 7.77 32.19
N ASN A 266 20.67 7.23 32.66
CA ASN A 266 20.02 7.84 33.82
C ASN A 266 21.00 7.87 35.03
N ASP A 267 20.68 8.59 36.10
CA ASP A 267 21.52 8.64 37.31
C ASP A 267 21.86 7.26 37.91
N ALA A 268 21.17 6.21 37.44
CA ALA A 268 21.31 4.82 37.85
C ALA A 268 21.94 3.87 36.79
N GLY A 269 22.54 4.36 35.70
CA GLY A 269 23.23 3.44 34.77
C GLY A 269 22.43 2.96 33.54
N THR A 270 21.16 3.35 33.39
CA THR A 270 20.22 2.70 32.45
C THR A 270 19.88 3.57 31.23
N PRO A 271 19.93 3.02 30.00
CA PRO A 271 19.47 3.70 28.79
C PRO A 271 17.93 3.84 28.79
N VAL A 272 17.43 4.96 28.28
CA VAL A 272 15.99 5.29 28.23
C VAL A 272 15.54 5.37 26.78
N TYR A 273 14.42 4.73 26.42
CA TYR A 273 13.91 4.69 25.04
C TYR A 273 12.62 5.52 24.90
N ALA A 274 12.50 6.39 23.90
CA ALA A 274 11.26 7.08 23.60
C ALA A 274 10.52 6.35 22.47
N LEU A 275 9.32 5.81 22.75
CA LEU A 275 8.62 4.87 21.87
C LEU A 275 7.49 5.49 21.06
N SER A 276 6.91 6.60 21.50
CA SER A 276 5.85 7.26 20.74
C SER A 276 5.64 8.70 21.19
N VAL A 277 5.53 9.60 20.22
CA VAL A 277 5.20 11.01 20.46
C VAL A 277 3.95 11.36 19.66
N THR A 278 2.95 11.89 20.36
CA THR A 278 1.75 12.53 19.79
C THR A 278 1.88 14.05 19.94
N ASP A 279 0.90 14.83 19.48
CA ASP A 279 0.89 16.29 19.65
C ASP A 279 1.00 16.77 21.09
N GLN A 280 0.52 15.99 22.05
CA GLN A 280 0.42 16.42 23.45
C GLN A 280 1.20 15.53 24.42
N ARG A 281 1.53 14.30 24.02
CA ARG A 281 2.05 13.28 24.93
C ARG A 281 3.25 12.54 24.36
N VAL A 282 4.15 12.16 25.25
CA VAL A 282 5.34 11.35 24.97
C VAL A 282 5.28 10.11 25.85
N VAL A 283 5.51 8.94 25.27
CA VAL A 283 5.64 7.68 26.01
C VAL A 283 7.11 7.24 26.01
N VAL A 284 7.65 7.11 27.21
CA VAL A 284 9.04 6.73 27.48
C VAL A 284 9.06 5.34 28.10
N PHE A 285 9.93 4.45 27.63
CA PHE A 285 10.16 3.14 28.22
C PHE A 285 11.45 3.12 29.01
N GLU A 286 11.34 2.70 30.27
CA GLU A 286 12.43 2.50 31.19
C GLU A 286 12.73 0.99 31.32
N PRO A 287 13.82 0.49 30.71
CA PRO A 287 14.14 -0.94 30.71
C PRO A 287 14.36 -1.49 32.13
N ALA A 288 14.98 -0.71 33.01
CA ALA A 288 15.27 -1.14 34.38
C ALA A 288 14.02 -1.45 35.21
N ARG A 289 12.87 -0.87 34.86
CA ARG A 289 11.60 -1.08 35.55
C ARG A 289 10.58 -1.85 34.72
N GLU A 290 10.90 -2.13 33.46
CA GLU A 290 9.97 -2.64 32.46
C GLU A 290 8.65 -1.83 32.42
N LYS A 291 8.75 -0.50 32.55
CA LYS A 291 7.59 0.39 32.65
C LYS A 291 7.57 1.45 31.55
N PHE A 292 6.35 1.80 31.16
CA PHE A 292 6.06 2.92 30.29
C PHE A 292 5.65 4.11 31.16
N ILE A 293 6.27 5.25 30.91
CA ILE A 293 5.98 6.52 31.57
C ILE A 293 5.39 7.45 30.51
N GLU A 294 4.21 7.97 30.79
CA GLU A 294 3.54 8.96 29.95
C GLU A 294 3.85 10.35 30.48
N GLY A 295 4.30 11.24 29.61
CA GLY A 295 4.64 12.63 29.93
C GLY A 295 4.09 13.62 28.93
N SER A 296 4.05 14.90 29.30
CA SER A 296 3.61 15.97 28.41
C SER A 296 4.70 16.37 27.41
N ARG A 297 4.36 16.45 26.11
CA ARG A 297 5.29 16.91 25.05
C ARG A 297 5.85 18.30 25.32
N ALA A 298 5.05 19.18 25.92
CA ALA A 298 5.46 20.55 26.23
C ALA A 298 6.68 20.63 27.18
N ARG A 299 6.92 19.59 27.97
CA ARG A 299 8.03 19.54 28.93
C ARG A 299 9.28 18.89 28.34
N VAL A 300 9.16 18.24 27.19
CA VAL A 300 10.25 17.57 26.50
C VAL A 300 10.76 18.51 25.39
N ARG A 301 11.95 19.10 25.58
CA ARG A 301 12.58 20.04 24.63
C ARG A 301 13.18 19.33 23.41
N LEU A 302 12.40 18.56 22.67
CA LEU A 302 12.84 17.87 21.47
C LEU A 302 12.21 18.55 20.24
N ARG A 303 12.99 19.40 19.58
CA ARG A 303 12.54 20.28 18.48
C ARG A 303 12.31 19.55 17.14
N THR A 304 12.71 18.29 17.02
CA THR A 304 12.86 17.56 15.74
C THR A 304 12.18 16.19 15.72
N ILE A 305 11.14 15.99 16.55
CA ILE A 305 10.39 14.73 16.59
C ILE A 305 9.20 14.78 15.64
N GLU A 306 9.20 13.87 14.68
CA GLU A 306 8.07 13.52 13.81
C GLU A 306 7.13 12.55 14.54
N GLU A 307 5.83 12.68 14.32
CA GLU A 307 4.83 11.78 14.88
C GLU A 307 5.04 10.34 14.41
N HIS A 308 4.82 9.38 15.30
CA HIS A 308 4.95 7.93 15.05
C HIS A 308 6.38 7.39 14.81
N ALA A 309 7.42 8.21 14.95
CA ALA A 309 8.80 7.74 14.92
C ALA A 309 9.33 7.40 16.32
N ILE A 310 10.23 6.41 16.37
CA ILE A 310 10.92 5.97 17.59
C ILE A 310 12.26 6.68 17.64
N TYR A 311 12.53 7.40 18.73
CA TYR A 311 13.75 8.20 18.88
C TYR A 311 14.61 7.68 20.02
N HIS A 312 15.92 7.61 19.77
CA HIS A 312 16.91 7.43 20.82
C HIS A 312 17.24 8.81 21.40
N VAL A 313 16.90 9.04 22.67
CA VAL A 313 17.11 10.34 23.32
C VAL A 313 18.24 10.20 24.32
N SER A 314 19.28 11.02 24.18
CA SER A 314 20.46 10.95 25.03
C SER A 314 20.18 11.42 26.46
N SER A 315 19.27 12.36 26.70
CA SER A 315 18.89 12.71 28.08
C SER A 315 17.44 13.17 28.14
N ILE A 316 16.70 12.66 29.13
CA ILE A 316 15.47 13.28 29.58
C ILE A 316 15.51 13.30 31.11
N SER A 317 15.46 14.50 31.70
CA SER A 317 15.42 14.64 33.15
C SER A 317 14.05 14.19 33.67
N ARG A 318 14.04 13.35 34.71
CA ARG A 318 12.81 12.86 35.35
C ARG A 318 11.97 14.01 35.92
N ASP A 319 12.63 15.05 36.38
CA ASP A 319 11.99 16.27 36.90
C ASP A 319 11.21 17.04 35.82
N GLU A 320 11.60 16.86 34.55
CA GLU A 320 10.94 17.53 33.42
C GLU A 320 9.72 16.76 32.94
N ILE A 321 9.73 15.42 32.96
CA ILE A 321 8.58 14.62 32.48
C ILE A 321 7.39 14.76 33.42
N GLY A 322 7.63 14.70 34.74
CA GLY A 322 6.60 14.65 35.78
C GLY A 322 5.75 13.40 35.70
N GLU A 323 5.63 12.69 36.82
CA GLU A 323 4.64 11.61 36.95
C GLU A 323 3.25 12.25 36.98
N LEU A 324 2.37 11.83 36.06
CA LEU A 324 0.94 12.16 36.08
C LEU A 324 0.19 11.23 37.03
#